data_AF-A0A841LAA2-F1
#
_entry.id   AF-A0A841LAA2-F1
#
_cell.length_a   1.000
_cell.length_b   1.000
_cell.length_c   1.000
_cell.angle_alpha   90.00
_cell.angle_beta   90.00
_cell.angle_gamma   90.00
#
_symmetry.space_group_name_H-M   'P 1'
#
loop_
_entity.id
_entity.type
_entity.pdbx_description
1 polymer ?
#
loop_
_entity_poly.entity_id
_entity_poly.type
_entity_poly.pdbx_seq_one_letter_code
_entity_poly.pdbx_strand_id
1 'polypeptide(L)'
;MNFLSHYYFDRANNDANVVMGTVLPDLIKNAVKEANLYPQKNEFLFKGNPDEENLLLGWKRHLAVDLFFHSSNFFLEKTTELKQLIKPIIENTVVRPSFLAHIGLELLLDHLLVEHNLIQVNHFYEKLSAVKKESLSDFLEHCNLKNPEVFFTFLEKFISSKYLLSYQKLENISYALNRICMRLWPETLSEKQMQQLTLELGIFKAILEKDYMDIFREIEKKI
;
A
#
# COMPACT_ATOMS: atom_id res chain seq x y z
N MET A 1 -3.04 3.84 3.26
CA MET A 1 -2.25 4.23 2.07
C MET A 1 -1.75 2.96 1.40
N ASN A 2 -1.23 3.01 0.16
CA ASN A 2 -0.63 1.82 -0.48
C ASN A 2 0.92 1.85 -0.38
N PHE A 3 1.58 0.78 -0.84
CA PHE A 3 3.01 0.53 -0.67
C PHE A 3 3.92 1.73 -0.94
N LEU A 4 3.77 2.40 -2.09
CA LEU A 4 4.71 3.45 -2.48
C LEU A 4 4.46 4.75 -1.72
N SER A 5 3.20 5.04 -1.39
CA SER A 5 2.82 6.17 -0.55
C SER A 5 3.33 5.99 0.88
N HIS A 6 3.33 4.77 1.44
CA HIS A 6 4.00 4.49 2.71
C HIS A 6 5.52 4.66 2.60
N TYR A 7 6.13 4.10 1.55
CA TYR A 7 7.56 4.24 1.31
C TYR A 7 8.01 5.68 1.13
N TYR A 8 7.16 6.56 0.56
CA TYR A 8 7.49 7.96 0.29
C TYR A 8 8.12 8.64 1.51
N PHE A 9 7.55 8.47 2.71
CA PHE A 9 8.00 9.15 3.92
C PHE A 9 9.38 8.68 4.43
N ASP A 10 9.81 7.49 4.02
CA ASP A 10 11.07 6.86 4.41
C ASP A 10 11.98 6.58 3.21
N ARG A 11 11.71 7.21 2.06
CA ARG A 11 12.46 7.00 0.81
C ARG A 11 13.94 7.37 0.89
N ALA A 12 14.29 8.26 1.82
CA ALA A 12 15.66 8.68 2.12
C ALA A 12 16.27 7.93 3.31
N ASN A 13 15.55 6.99 3.92
CA ASN A 13 16.02 6.24 5.06
C ASN A 13 17.09 5.23 4.61
N ASN A 14 18.24 5.25 5.28
CA ASN A 14 19.34 4.36 4.95
C ASN A 14 19.13 2.94 5.49
N ASP A 15 18.33 2.78 6.54
CA ASP A 15 18.08 1.48 7.15
C ASP A 15 16.97 0.71 6.42
N ALA A 16 17.33 -0.46 5.87
CA ALA A 16 16.42 -1.32 5.12
C ALA A 16 15.31 -1.93 5.98
N ASN A 17 15.57 -2.18 7.26
CA ASN A 17 14.59 -2.74 8.20
C ASN A 17 13.50 -1.71 8.50
N VAL A 18 13.85 -0.43 8.66
CA VAL A 18 12.84 0.63 8.80
C VAL A 18 11.95 0.70 7.57
N VAL A 19 12.55 0.72 6.37
CA VAL A 19 11.78 0.74 5.10
C VAL A 19 10.87 -0.46 4.97
N MET A 20 11.36 -1.68 5.22
CA MET A 20 10.53 -2.89 5.23
C MET A 20 9.37 -2.76 6.22
N GLY A 21 9.64 -2.30 7.45
CA GLY A 21 8.62 -2.10 8.46
C GLY A 21 7.48 -1.18 8.01
N THR A 22 7.76 -0.15 7.19
CA THR A 22 6.72 0.79 6.69
C THR A 22 5.69 0.13 5.74
N VAL A 23 6.02 -1.01 5.14
CA VAL A 23 5.15 -1.72 4.19
C VAL A 23 4.82 -3.15 4.64
N LEU A 24 5.47 -3.63 5.70
CA LEU A 24 5.31 -4.98 6.22
C LEU A 24 3.86 -5.32 6.60
N PRO A 25 3.07 -4.43 7.23
CA PRO A 25 1.65 -4.71 7.51
C PRO A 25 0.86 -5.10 6.25
N ASP A 26 1.03 -4.33 5.16
CA ASP A 26 0.36 -4.60 3.89
C ASP A 26 0.87 -5.85 3.20
N LEU A 27 2.20 -6.08 3.21
CA LEU A 27 2.80 -7.29 2.63
C LEU A 27 2.26 -8.54 3.33
N ILE A 28 2.18 -8.53 4.66
CA ILE A 28 1.64 -9.64 5.44
C ILE A 28 0.16 -9.85 5.12
N LYS A 29 -0.64 -8.77 5.04
CA LYS A 29 -2.07 -8.91 4.74
C LYS A 29 -2.32 -9.47 3.33
N ASN A 30 -1.43 -9.18 2.38
CA ASN A 30 -1.48 -9.75 1.03
C ASN A 30 -1.01 -11.21 0.99
N ALA A 31 -0.02 -11.60 1.79
CA ALA A 31 0.50 -12.97 1.83
C ALA A 31 -0.39 -13.93 2.62
N VAL A 32 -0.85 -13.48 3.79
CA VAL A 32 -1.60 -14.26 4.79
C VAL A 32 -2.78 -13.42 5.25
N LYS A 33 -3.89 -13.50 4.49
CA LYS A 33 -5.10 -12.69 4.68
C LYS A 33 -5.62 -12.70 6.14
N GLU A 34 -5.46 -13.84 6.81
CA GLU A 34 -5.99 -14.09 8.16
C GLU A 34 -5.04 -13.64 9.26
N ALA A 35 -3.81 -13.25 8.93
CA ALA A 35 -2.87 -12.70 9.88
C ALA A 35 -3.30 -11.30 10.33
N ASN A 36 -3.34 -11.11 11.64
CA ASN A 36 -3.52 -9.80 12.28
C ASN A 36 -2.47 -9.69 13.38
N LEU A 37 -1.36 -9.03 13.07
CA LEU A 37 -0.22 -8.88 13.98
C LEU A 37 -0.25 -7.51 14.64
N TYR A 38 0.23 -7.43 15.88
CA TYR A 38 0.26 -6.19 16.65
C TYR A 38 1.60 -6.04 17.42
N PRO A 39 2.74 -5.99 16.72
CA PRO A 39 4.06 -5.89 17.36
C PRO A 39 4.17 -4.68 18.30
N GLN A 40 3.52 -3.56 17.96
CA GLN A 40 3.47 -2.34 18.78
C GLN A 40 2.81 -2.53 20.17
N LYS A 41 2.12 -3.64 20.41
CA LYS A 41 1.55 -3.96 21.73
C LYS A 41 2.54 -4.68 22.64
N ASN A 42 3.61 -5.25 22.10
CA ASN A 42 4.59 -6.05 22.82
C ASN A 42 6.03 -5.59 22.49
N GLU A 43 6.28 -4.29 22.52
CA GLU A 43 7.55 -3.69 22.07
C GLU A 43 8.79 -4.27 22.79
N PHE A 44 8.62 -4.76 24.02
CA PHE A 44 9.69 -5.36 24.81
C PHE A 44 10.28 -6.65 24.18
N LEU A 45 9.53 -7.34 23.31
CA LEU A 45 10.00 -8.56 22.63
C LEU A 45 11.10 -8.29 21.62
N PHE A 46 11.16 -7.07 21.09
CA PHE A 46 12.09 -6.70 20.02
C PHE A 46 13.35 -6.01 20.55
N LYS A 47 13.42 -5.74 21.86
CA LYS A 47 14.53 -4.99 22.47
C LYS A 47 15.83 -5.79 22.46
N GLY A 48 16.92 -5.12 22.09
CA GLY A 48 18.26 -5.70 22.05
C GLY A 48 18.65 -6.30 20.70
N ASN A 49 17.75 -6.33 19.72
CA ASN A 49 18.05 -6.63 18.34
C ASN A 49 17.79 -5.40 17.45
N PRO A 50 18.83 -4.67 17.01
CA PRO A 50 18.67 -3.46 16.22
C PRO A 50 17.85 -3.64 14.93
N ASP A 51 17.96 -4.80 14.26
CA ASP A 51 17.19 -5.06 13.04
C ASP A 51 15.68 -5.15 13.35
N GLU A 52 15.31 -5.82 14.44
CA GLU A 52 13.91 -5.95 14.87
C GLU A 52 13.34 -4.65 15.45
N GLU A 53 14.15 -3.89 16.19
CA GLU A 53 13.76 -2.55 16.66
C GLU A 53 13.46 -1.62 15.48
N ASN A 54 14.24 -1.70 14.40
CA ASN A 54 14.03 -0.91 13.20
C ASN A 54 12.82 -1.40 12.38
N LEU A 55 12.56 -2.71 12.31
CA LEU A 55 11.31 -3.24 11.75
C LEU A 55 10.09 -2.71 12.53
N LEU A 56 10.15 -2.73 13.86
CA LEU A 56 9.09 -2.19 14.72
C LEU A 56 8.91 -0.68 14.52
N LEU A 57 9.99 0.08 14.39
CA LEU A 57 9.94 1.51 14.09
C LEU A 57 9.19 1.76 12.78
N GLY A 58 9.57 1.08 11.71
CA GLY A 58 8.88 1.16 10.42
C GLY A 58 7.41 0.78 10.52
N TRP A 59 7.08 -0.28 11.26
CA TRP A 59 5.71 -0.71 11.51
C TRP A 59 4.88 0.37 12.20
N LYS A 60 5.43 1.01 13.24
CA LYS A 60 4.75 2.10 13.95
C LYS A 60 4.57 3.32 13.05
N ARG A 61 5.52 3.60 12.16
CA ARG A 61 5.40 4.66 11.14
C ARG A 61 4.28 4.35 10.15
N HIS A 62 4.16 3.11 9.67
CA HIS A 62 3.02 2.69 8.85
C HIS A 62 1.68 3.02 9.52
N LEU A 63 1.51 2.58 10.78
CA LEU A 63 0.28 2.82 11.54
C LEU A 63 -0.02 4.32 11.73
N ALA A 64 1.00 5.14 11.96
CA ALA A 64 0.86 6.58 12.10
C ALA A 64 0.43 7.24 10.77
N VAL A 65 1.10 6.90 9.67
CA VAL A 65 0.74 7.38 8.32
C VAL A 65 -0.70 7.02 7.99
N ASP A 66 -1.11 5.77 8.25
CA ASP A 66 -2.47 5.33 8.01
C ASP A 66 -3.49 6.08 8.87
N LEU A 67 -3.20 6.30 10.15
CA LEU A 67 -4.05 7.09 11.02
C LEU A 67 -4.24 8.50 10.47
N PHE A 68 -3.16 9.18 10.10
CA PHE A 68 -3.22 10.55 9.58
C PHE A 68 -3.88 10.64 8.22
N PHE A 69 -3.63 9.67 7.33
CA PHE A 69 -4.26 9.60 6.02
C PHE A 69 -5.78 9.44 6.15
N HIS A 70 -6.25 8.39 6.84
CA HIS A 70 -7.66 8.07 6.91
C HIS A 70 -8.49 9.07 7.73
N SER A 71 -7.85 9.85 8.61
CA SER A 71 -8.49 10.93 9.36
C SER A 71 -8.42 12.30 8.68
N SER A 72 -7.73 12.42 7.55
CA SER A 72 -7.58 13.69 6.83
C SER A 72 -8.85 14.08 6.07
N ASN A 73 -9.11 15.39 5.97
CA ASN A 73 -10.16 15.91 5.09
C ASN A 73 -9.90 15.55 3.63
N PHE A 74 -8.63 15.59 3.21
CA PHE A 74 -8.20 15.18 1.88
C PHE A 74 -8.73 13.78 1.53
N PHE A 75 -8.48 12.78 2.39
CA PHE A 75 -8.94 11.42 2.13
C PHE A 75 -10.46 11.33 2.02
N LEU A 76 -11.20 11.97 2.94
CA LEU A 76 -12.66 11.94 2.97
C LEU A 76 -13.28 12.58 1.72
N GLU A 77 -12.76 13.74 1.32
CA GLU A 77 -13.21 14.51 0.15
C GLU A 77 -12.88 13.75 -1.14
N LYS A 78 -11.60 13.40 -1.36
CA LYS A 78 -11.14 12.73 -2.59
C LYS A 78 -11.75 11.35 -2.77
N THR A 79 -11.92 10.59 -1.69
CA THR A 79 -12.62 9.30 -1.76
C THR A 79 -14.09 9.48 -2.11
N THR A 80 -14.74 10.54 -1.62
CA THR A 80 -16.14 10.83 -1.93
C THR A 80 -16.33 11.24 -3.39
N GLU A 81 -15.45 12.11 -3.91
CA GLU A 81 -15.42 12.50 -5.33
C GLU A 81 -15.23 11.27 -6.23
N LEU A 82 -14.19 10.47 -5.98
CA LEU A 82 -13.92 9.27 -6.78
C LEU A 82 -15.07 8.25 -6.70
N LYS A 83 -15.67 8.08 -5.53
CA LYS A 83 -16.85 7.20 -5.36
C LYS A 83 -18.02 7.62 -6.24
N GLN A 84 -18.24 8.91 -6.45
CA GLN A 84 -19.33 9.39 -7.32
C GLN A 84 -19.09 9.00 -8.78
N LEU A 85 -17.83 9.07 -9.25
CA LEU A 85 -17.44 8.66 -10.61
C LEU A 85 -17.52 7.14 -10.80
N ILE A 86 -17.14 6.36 -9.78
CA ILE A 86 -17.12 4.90 -9.85
C ILE A 86 -18.52 4.28 -9.74
N LYS A 87 -19.42 4.87 -8.94
CA LYS A 87 -20.73 4.29 -8.61
C LYS A 87 -21.53 3.80 -9.84
N PRO A 88 -21.67 4.58 -10.93
CA PRO A 88 -22.42 4.13 -12.12
C PRO A 88 -21.83 2.89 -12.81
N ILE A 89 -20.52 2.66 -12.69
CA ILE A 89 -19.82 1.55 -13.35
C ILE A 89 -20.20 0.21 -12.72
N ILE A 90 -20.41 0.22 -11.40
CA ILE A 90 -20.52 -1.00 -10.58
C ILE A 90 -21.91 -1.20 -9.97
N GLU A 91 -22.90 -0.40 -10.38
CA GLU A 91 -24.26 -0.35 -9.80
C GLU A 91 -24.93 -1.73 -9.73
N ASN A 92 -24.68 -2.59 -10.72
CA ASN A 92 -25.25 -3.94 -10.81
C ASN A 92 -24.25 -5.04 -10.45
N THR A 93 -23.28 -4.74 -9.58
CA THR A 93 -22.27 -5.71 -9.14
C THR A 93 -22.27 -5.84 -7.62
N VAL A 94 -21.63 -6.89 -7.11
CA VAL A 94 -21.39 -7.07 -5.67
C VAL A 94 -20.28 -6.17 -5.12
N VAL A 95 -19.55 -5.47 -6.00
CA VAL A 95 -18.43 -4.59 -5.63
C VAL A 95 -18.98 -3.35 -4.95
N ARG A 96 -18.41 -2.99 -3.80
CA ARG A 96 -18.84 -1.83 -3.02
C ARG A 96 -18.17 -0.54 -3.53
N PRO A 97 -18.91 0.52 -3.91
CA PRO A 97 -18.31 1.76 -4.42
C PRO A 97 -17.37 2.46 -3.45
N SER A 98 -17.70 2.49 -2.16
CA SER A 98 -16.82 3.09 -1.15
C SER A 98 -15.49 2.36 -1.04
N PHE A 99 -15.51 1.03 -1.10
CA PHE A 99 -14.30 0.22 -1.07
C PHE A 99 -13.44 0.45 -2.33
N LEU A 100 -14.06 0.41 -3.51
CA LEU A 100 -13.32 0.56 -4.76
C LEU A 100 -12.72 1.98 -4.89
N ALA A 101 -13.43 3.01 -4.44
CA ALA A 101 -12.92 4.38 -4.41
C ALA A 101 -11.79 4.58 -3.39
N HIS A 102 -11.89 3.98 -2.19
CA HIS A 102 -10.81 4.00 -1.21
C HIS A 102 -9.52 3.49 -1.82
N ILE A 103 -9.52 2.24 -2.29
CA ILE A 103 -8.31 1.61 -2.84
C ILE A 103 -7.89 2.31 -4.13
N GLY A 104 -8.84 2.78 -4.94
CA GLY A 104 -8.56 3.56 -6.15
C GLY A 104 -7.78 4.83 -5.86
N LEU A 105 -8.14 5.56 -4.81
CA LEU A 105 -7.39 6.75 -4.38
C LEU A 105 -5.97 6.39 -3.95
N GLU A 106 -5.79 5.35 -3.13
CA GLU A 106 -4.46 4.93 -2.67
C GLU A 106 -3.55 4.51 -3.84
N LEU A 107 -4.07 3.78 -4.81
CA LEU A 107 -3.30 3.37 -5.99
C LEU A 107 -2.99 4.55 -6.93
N LEU A 108 -3.90 5.53 -7.04
CA LEU A 108 -3.63 6.74 -7.82
C LEU A 108 -2.56 7.63 -7.17
N LEU A 109 -2.50 7.68 -5.84
CA LEU A 109 -1.41 8.37 -5.15
C LEU A 109 -0.06 7.70 -5.45
N ASP A 110 0.01 6.37 -5.39
CA ASP A 110 1.21 5.62 -5.80
C ASP A 110 1.57 5.88 -7.28
N HIS A 111 0.58 5.88 -8.17
CA HIS A 111 0.77 6.20 -9.59
C HIS A 111 1.38 7.60 -9.79
N LEU A 112 0.82 8.62 -9.15
CA LEU A 112 1.30 10.00 -9.25
C LEU A 112 2.71 10.17 -8.68
N LEU A 113 3.05 9.49 -7.59
CA LEU A 113 4.42 9.50 -7.07
C LEU A 113 5.43 8.94 -8.08
N VAL A 114 5.05 7.87 -8.79
CA VAL A 114 5.89 7.26 -9.82
C VAL A 114 5.98 8.13 -11.07
N GLU A 115 4.85 8.62 -11.58
CA GLU A 115 4.77 9.42 -12.80
C GLU A 115 5.57 10.74 -12.67
N HIS A 116 5.50 11.39 -11.51
CA HIS A 116 6.25 12.62 -11.23
C HIS A 116 7.68 12.37 -10.71
N ASN A 117 8.16 11.11 -10.73
CA ASN A 117 9.51 10.74 -10.29
C ASN A 117 9.85 11.16 -8.84
N LEU A 118 8.85 11.21 -7.96
CA LEU A 118 9.02 11.58 -6.55
C LEU A 118 9.58 10.44 -5.70
N ILE A 119 9.57 9.23 -6.25
CA ILE A 119 10.12 8.01 -5.67
C ILE A 119 10.86 7.22 -6.73
N GLN A 120 11.84 6.44 -6.31
CA GLN A 120 12.57 5.50 -7.16
C GLN A 120 12.12 4.08 -6.83
N VAL A 121 11.25 3.49 -7.66
CA VAL A 121 10.67 2.16 -7.39
C VAL A 121 11.72 1.05 -7.35
N ASN A 122 12.80 1.15 -8.13
CA ASN A 122 13.90 0.19 -8.02
C ASN A 122 14.59 0.27 -6.65
N HIS A 123 14.80 1.48 -6.12
CA HIS A 123 15.37 1.68 -4.79
C HIS A 123 14.47 1.11 -3.68
N PHE A 124 13.14 1.22 -3.83
CA PHE A 124 12.20 0.53 -2.95
C PHE A 124 12.46 -0.99 -2.91
N TYR A 125 12.55 -1.64 -4.07
CA TYR A 125 12.81 -3.08 -4.13
C TYR A 125 14.21 -3.45 -3.61
N GLU A 126 15.24 -2.65 -3.89
CA GLU A 126 16.58 -2.85 -3.34
C GLU A 126 16.58 -2.82 -1.82
N LYS A 127 15.84 -1.90 -1.20
CA LYS A 127 15.67 -1.84 0.26
C LYS A 127 14.98 -3.09 0.80
N LEU A 128 13.92 -3.56 0.16
CA LEU A 128 13.25 -4.80 0.60
C LEU A 128 14.18 -6.02 0.49
N SER A 129 14.97 -6.11 -0.57
CA SER A 129 15.95 -7.20 -0.76
C SER A 129 17.14 -7.14 0.20
N ALA A 130 17.44 -5.97 0.76
CA ALA A 130 18.57 -5.80 1.68
C ALA A 130 18.28 -6.26 3.12
N VAL A 131 17.02 -6.54 3.46
CA VAL A 131 16.65 -7.06 4.78
C VAL A 131 17.10 -8.51 4.93
N LYS A 132 17.78 -8.81 6.04
CA LYS A 132 18.23 -10.17 6.36
C LYS A 132 17.02 -11.07 6.64
N LYS A 133 17.01 -12.26 6.05
CA LYS A 133 15.91 -13.23 6.24
C LYS A 133 15.78 -13.61 7.72
N GLU A 134 16.90 -13.79 8.40
CA GLU A 134 16.96 -14.18 9.81
C GLU A 134 16.25 -13.16 10.71
N SER A 135 16.67 -11.89 10.66
CA SER A 135 16.07 -10.82 11.47
C SER A 135 14.57 -10.62 11.18
N LEU A 136 14.15 -10.74 9.93
CA LEU A 136 12.73 -10.66 9.57
C LEU A 136 11.96 -11.91 10.05
N SER A 137 12.57 -13.09 10.03
CA SER A 137 11.95 -14.31 10.55
C SER A 137 11.72 -14.21 12.05
N ASP A 138 12.75 -13.81 12.80
CA ASP A 138 12.70 -13.63 14.26
C ASP A 138 11.60 -12.63 14.63
N PHE A 139 11.54 -11.47 13.93
CA PHE A 139 10.47 -10.48 14.13
C PHE A 139 9.07 -11.07 13.93
N LEU A 140 8.87 -11.83 12.86
CA LEU A 140 7.57 -12.44 12.53
C LEU A 140 7.18 -13.54 13.53
N GLU A 141 8.16 -14.29 14.05
CA GLU A 141 7.97 -15.29 15.10
C GLU A 141 7.57 -14.61 16.42
N HIS A 142 8.24 -13.53 16.83
CA HIS A 142 7.85 -12.72 17.99
C HIS A 142 6.44 -12.12 17.83
N CYS A 143 6.02 -11.84 16.59
CA CYS A 143 4.65 -11.42 16.29
C CYS A 143 3.62 -12.56 16.35
N ASN A 144 4.03 -13.81 16.55
CA ASN A 144 3.21 -15.02 16.47
C ASN A 144 2.62 -15.28 15.07
N LEU A 145 3.33 -14.90 13.99
CA LEU A 145 2.92 -15.28 12.65
C LEU A 145 3.06 -16.80 12.46
N LYS A 146 1.95 -17.47 12.15
CA LYS A 146 1.97 -18.90 11.83
C LYS A 146 2.56 -19.11 10.44
N ASN A 147 3.51 -20.05 10.33
CA ASN A 147 4.17 -20.46 9.08
C ASN A 147 4.79 -19.28 8.29
N PRO A 148 5.86 -18.63 8.78
CA PRO A 148 6.52 -17.51 8.10
C PRO A 148 6.95 -17.81 6.65
N GLU A 149 7.21 -19.07 6.30
CA GLU A 149 7.58 -19.49 4.94
C GLU A 149 6.55 -19.15 3.85
N VAL A 150 5.25 -19.10 4.20
CA VAL A 150 4.20 -18.64 3.25
C VAL A 150 4.42 -17.17 2.91
N PHE A 151 4.75 -16.37 3.92
CA PHE A 151 5.06 -14.96 3.73
C PHE A 151 6.36 -14.77 2.93
N PHE A 152 7.43 -15.50 3.24
CA PHE A 152 8.68 -15.39 2.49
C PHE A 152 8.53 -15.77 1.01
N THR A 153 7.76 -16.82 0.70
CA THR A 153 7.44 -17.21 -0.68
C THR A 153 6.68 -16.09 -1.41
N PHE A 154 5.76 -15.41 -0.73
CA PHE A 154 5.07 -14.25 -1.28
C PHE A 154 6.02 -13.07 -1.49
N LEU A 155 6.85 -12.75 -0.50
CA LEU A 155 7.77 -11.61 -0.53
C LEU A 155 8.77 -11.74 -1.68
N GLU A 156 9.34 -12.92 -1.89
CA GLU A 156 10.25 -13.21 -3.00
C GLU A 156 9.58 -12.97 -4.37
N LYS A 157 8.34 -13.45 -4.54
CA LYS A 157 7.55 -13.21 -5.77
C LYS A 157 7.20 -11.73 -5.94
N PHE A 158 6.84 -11.04 -4.85
CA PHE A 158 6.53 -9.62 -4.88
C PHE A 158 7.73 -8.78 -5.33
N ILE A 159 8.91 -9.04 -4.78
CA ILE A 159 10.17 -8.37 -5.13
C ILE A 159 10.58 -8.71 -6.57
N SER A 160 10.64 -9.99 -6.93
CA SER A 160 11.13 -10.43 -8.24
C SER A 160 10.24 -10.00 -9.41
N SER A 161 8.91 -9.93 -9.21
CA SER A 161 7.97 -9.44 -10.23
C SER A 161 8.13 -7.96 -10.56
N LYS A 162 8.74 -7.18 -9.65
CA LYS A 162 8.81 -5.72 -9.71
C LYS A 162 7.47 -5.05 -10.07
N TYR A 163 6.37 -5.64 -9.60
CA TYR A 163 5.00 -5.27 -9.99
C TYR A 163 4.70 -3.78 -9.90
N LEU A 164 5.22 -3.06 -8.90
CA LEU A 164 4.98 -1.63 -8.70
C LEU A 164 5.60 -0.74 -9.78
N LEU A 165 6.54 -1.24 -10.60
CA LEU A 165 7.01 -0.52 -11.79
C LEU A 165 5.87 -0.34 -12.82
N SER A 166 4.89 -1.25 -12.83
CA SER A 166 3.74 -1.16 -13.73
C SER A 166 2.85 0.05 -13.43
N TYR A 167 2.92 0.62 -12.22
CA TYR A 167 2.13 1.78 -11.83
C TYR A 167 2.50 3.07 -12.58
N GLN A 168 3.49 3.04 -13.48
CA GLN A 168 3.72 4.13 -14.44
C GLN A 168 2.54 4.32 -15.41
N LYS A 169 1.71 3.30 -15.62
CA LYS A 169 0.58 3.33 -16.57
C LYS A 169 -0.75 3.24 -15.83
N LEU A 170 -1.68 4.13 -16.17
CA LEU A 170 -2.99 4.19 -15.53
C LEU A 170 -3.81 2.91 -15.73
N GLU A 171 -3.67 2.23 -16.88
CA GLU A 171 -4.35 0.96 -17.17
C GLU A 171 -3.94 -0.15 -16.19
N ASN A 172 -2.73 -0.07 -15.65
CA ASN A 172 -2.28 -1.02 -14.63
C ASN A 172 -2.90 -0.74 -13.26
N ILE A 173 -3.40 0.47 -13.01
CA ILE A 173 -4.15 0.82 -11.80
C ILE A 173 -5.56 0.21 -11.85
N SER A 174 -6.28 0.35 -12.97
CA SER A 174 -7.58 -0.31 -13.11
C SER A 174 -7.44 -1.83 -13.07
N TYR A 175 -6.41 -2.38 -13.71
CA TYR A 175 -6.08 -3.81 -13.60
C TYR A 175 -5.82 -4.25 -12.15
N ALA A 176 -5.03 -3.48 -11.39
CA ALA A 176 -4.77 -3.75 -9.97
C ALA A 176 -6.05 -3.79 -9.14
N LEU A 177 -6.94 -2.80 -9.33
CA LEU A 177 -8.24 -2.76 -8.66
C LEU A 177 -9.09 -3.99 -8.97
N ASN A 178 -9.12 -4.42 -10.23
CA ASN A 178 -9.85 -5.63 -10.62
C ASN A 178 -9.28 -6.89 -9.95
N ARG A 179 -7.95 -7.02 -9.90
CA ARG A 179 -7.28 -8.12 -9.20
C ARG A 179 -7.58 -8.12 -7.69
N ILE A 180 -7.74 -6.95 -7.09
CA ILE A 180 -8.19 -6.82 -5.69
C ILE A 180 -9.65 -7.30 -5.58
N CYS A 181 -10.53 -6.90 -6.50
CA CYS A 181 -11.93 -7.33 -6.52
C CYS A 181 -12.07 -8.86 -6.61
N MET A 182 -11.33 -9.50 -7.52
CA MET A 182 -11.33 -10.97 -7.70
C MET A 182 -10.91 -11.75 -6.45
N ARG A 183 -10.20 -11.13 -5.50
CA ARG A 183 -9.82 -11.77 -4.24
C ARG A 183 -10.88 -11.65 -3.15
N LEU A 184 -11.84 -10.74 -3.32
CA LEU A 184 -12.86 -10.41 -2.33
C LEU A 184 -14.25 -10.88 -2.74
N TRP A 185 -14.52 -10.94 -4.05
CA TRP A 185 -15.82 -11.28 -4.60
C TRP A 185 -15.72 -12.40 -5.63
N PRO A 186 -16.78 -13.23 -5.78
CA PRO A 186 -16.81 -14.33 -6.74
C PRO A 186 -16.89 -13.84 -8.19
N GLU A 187 -17.41 -12.64 -8.40
CA GLU A 187 -17.55 -11.99 -9.70
C GLU A 187 -16.74 -10.70 -9.72
N THR A 188 -16.25 -10.34 -10.91
CA THR A 188 -15.43 -9.16 -11.12
C THR A 188 -15.99 -8.30 -12.24
N LEU A 189 -15.38 -7.13 -12.46
CA LEU A 189 -15.81 -6.20 -13.50
C LEU A 189 -15.65 -6.83 -14.89
N SER A 190 -16.69 -6.66 -15.73
CA SER A 190 -16.62 -7.00 -17.15
C SER A 190 -15.61 -6.11 -17.88
N GLU A 191 -15.18 -6.52 -19.08
CA GLU A 191 -14.25 -5.74 -19.91
C GLU A 191 -14.76 -4.31 -20.17
N LYS A 192 -16.06 -4.15 -20.44
CA LYS A 192 -16.69 -2.83 -20.62
C LYS A 192 -16.60 -1.98 -19.35
N GLN A 193 -16.88 -2.56 -18.19
CA GLN A 193 -16.77 -1.87 -16.90
C GLN A 193 -15.32 -1.50 -16.57
N MET A 194 -14.36 -2.35 -16.97
CA MET A 194 -12.92 -2.08 -16.82
C MET A 194 -12.46 -0.90 -17.68
N GLN A 195 -12.92 -0.82 -18.93
CA GLN A 195 -12.64 0.32 -19.81
C GLN A 195 -13.25 1.62 -19.24
N GLN A 196 -14.50 1.56 -18.77
CA GLN A 196 -15.15 2.70 -18.12
C GLN A 196 -14.42 3.12 -16.84
N LEU A 197 -13.99 2.16 -16.00
CA LEU A 197 -13.23 2.45 -14.80
C LEU A 197 -11.91 3.15 -15.13
N THR A 198 -11.20 2.69 -16.15
CA THR A 198 -9.95 3.32 -16.58
C THR A 198 -10.17 4.76 -17.03
N LEU A 199 -11.25 5.02 -17.78
CA LEU A 199 -11.62 6.37 -18.22
C LEU A 199 -11.91 7.29 -17.02
N GLU A 200 -12.77 6.87 -16.10
CA GLU A 200 -13.14 7.66 -14.92
C GLU A 200 -11.96 7.90 -13.97
N LEU A 201 -11.06 6.90 -13.81
CA LEU A 201 -9.81 7.08 -13.08
C LEU A 201 -8.91 8.13 -13.74
N GLY A 202 -8.90 8.20 -15.08
CA GLY A 202 -8.12 9.21 -15.81
C GLY A 202 -8.66 10.62 -15.61
N ILE A 203 -9.99 10.78 -15.61
CA ILE A 203 -10.65 12.05 -15.29
C ILE A 203 -10.31 12.46 -13.86
N PHE A 204 -10.48 11.54 -12.91
CA PHE A 204 -10.20 11.82 -11.50
C PHE A 204 -8.72 12.11 -11.24
N LYS A 205 -7.80 11.39 -11.89
CA LYS A 205 -6.36 11.66 -11.81
C LYS A 205 -6.05 13.12 -12.12
N ALA A 206 -6.58 13.67 -13.21
CA ALA A 206 -6.33 15.06 -13.60
C ALA A 206 -6.88 16.08 -12.58
N ILE A 207 -7.89 15.71 -11.80
CA ILE A 207 -8.39 16.52 -10.68
C ILE A 207 -7.45 16.38 -9.48
N LEU A 208 -7.10 15.15 -9.10
CA LEU A 208 -6.25 14.80 -7.98
C LEU A 208 -4.83 15.38 -8.11
N GLU A 209 -4.27 15.39 -9.33
CA GLU A 209 -2.92 15.88 -9.63
C GLU A 209 -2.69 17.34 -9.21
N LYS A 210 -3.77 18.14 -9.09
CA LYS A 210 -3.69 19.54 -8.66
C LYS A 210 -3.28 19.71 -7.20
N ASP A 211 -3.62 18.75 -6.34
CA ASP A 211 -3.50 18.88 -4.88
C ASP A 211 -3.03 17.60 -4.17
N TYR A 212 -2.68 16.52 -4.89
CA TYR A 212 -2.28 15.26 -4.27
C TYR A 212 -1.09 15.37 -3.31
N MET A 213 -0.20 16.34 -3.49
CA MET A 213 0.94 16.55 -2.59
C MET A 213 0.54 17.17 -1.25
N ASP A 214 -0.66 17.70 -1.10
CA ASP A 214 -1.09 18.32 0.15
C ASP A 214 -1.23 17.30 1.27
N ILE A 215 -1.72 16.08 0.96
CA ILE A 215 -1.79 15.02 1.97
C ILE A 215 -0.39 14.54 2.39
N PHE A 216 0.56 14.44 1.47
CA PHE A 216 1.94 14.07 1.81
C PHE A 216 2.59 15.14 2.70
N ARG A 217 2.45 16.42 2.36
CA ARG A 217 2.95 17.55 3.17
C ARG A 217 2.27 17.64 4.54
N GLU A 218 0.98 17.32 4.62
CA GLU A 218 0.24 17.30 5.87
C GLU A 218 0.78 16.20 6.80
N ILE A 219 0.97 14.99 6.27
CA ILE A 219 1.49 13.84 7.02
C ILE A 219 2.94 14.07 7.42
N GLU A 220 3.81 14.58 6.53
CA GLU A 220 5.23 14.89 6.83
C GLU A 220 5.39 15.83 8.04
N LYS A 221 4.44 16.75 8.28
CA LYS A 221 4.47 17.65 9.45
C LYS A 221 4.15 16.95 10.77
N LYS A 222 3.63 15.73 10.74
CA LYS A 222 3.11 14.99 11.90
C LYS A 222 3.98 13.78 12.29
N ILE A 223 4.95 13.37 11.46
CA ILE A 223 5.75 12.13 11.61
C ILE A 223 7.25 12.36 11.73
#